data_AF-A0A955BR92-F1
#
_entry.id   AF-A0A955BR92-F1
#
_cell.length_a   1.000
_cell.length_b   1.000
_cell.length_c   1.000
_cell.angle_alpha   90.00
_cell.angle_beta   90.00
_cell.angle_gamma   90.00
#
_symmetry.space_group_name_H-M   'P 1'
#
loop_
_entity.id
_entity.type
_entity.pdbx_description
1 polymer ?
#
loop_
_entity_poly.entity_id
_entity_poly.type
_entity_poly.pdbx_seq_one_letter_code
_entity_poly.pdbx_strand_id
1 'polypeptide(L)'
;MSSPLRRTALLLWALAAPVFALADEAAVDRPNGAIRGALADAAGRAESVVGNVVVFLLDGKSGMPLSPTTHEPIALDDVENIAAFDRYWHALTDAAGAFQFEDVPPGEYRLVAQSWDGVTGMARGLPKSLRSDPGNEPSNILQLHGVAEAVVVAADQETPVQLQPLGAGTLHIVTDPEEPHNFILVSRHAPLRGGIAGPCGWGPDFIAGLVGVTRMESPELTLRGLPEGETVHVALLNYDNSAGLGGESYRLGERATVRLPIYAAWSNGKFDPPADLLPLVEYMEANKLRGRQLIDPAGNLNGADYLQWMWQHAADEVAIPGFGEVRLIDVSAAEAHCMLRRSHRQRIERQQQRAAQAPTK
;
A
#
# COMPACT_ATOMS: atom_id res chain seq x y z
N MET A 1 -46.22 8.48 -53.69
CA MET A 1 -45.36 7.40 -54.22
C MET A 1 -44.42 7.00 -53.08
N SER A 2 -44.89 6.15 -52.16
CA SER A 2 -44.77 4.68 -52.15
C SER A 2 -43.35 4.18 -51.82
N SER A 3 -43.13 3.92 -50.53
CA SER A 3 -42.18 2.92 -49.99
C SER A 3 -42.63 1.50 -50.38
N PRO A 4 -41.71 0.51 -50.53
CA PRO A 4 -41.49 -0.53 -49.49
C PRO A 4 -40.00 -0.96 -49.33
N LEU A 5 -39.49 -1.25 -48.10
CA LEU A 5 -39.39 -2.57 -47.40
C LEU A 5 -38.61 -3.65 -48.19
N ARG A 6 -37.78 -4.57 -47.66
CA ARG A 6 -37.38 -5.05 -46.32
C ARG A 6 -36.32 -6.18 -46.51
N ARG A 7 -35.55 -6.47 -45.46
CA ARG A 7 -35.09 -7.80 -44.92
C ARG A 7 -33.84 -7.49 -44.06
N THR A 8 -33.82 -7.46 -42.73
CA THR A 8 -34.33 -8.34 -41.66
C THR A 8 -33.70 -9.73 -41.65
N ALA A 9 -32.80 -9.95 -40.68
CA ALA A 9 -32.65 -11.20 -39.93
C ALA A 9 -32.13 -10.87 -38.51
N LEU A 10 -33.08 -10.92 -37.57
CA LEU A 10 -32.88 -11.05 -36.12
C LEU A 10 -32.54 -12.51 -35.79
N LEU A 11 -31.71 -12.74 -34.77
CA LEU A 11 -31.87 -13.84 -33.79
C LEU A 11 -30.93 -13.55 -32.59
N LEU A 12 -31.42 -12.90 -31.53
CA LEU A 12 -32.00 -13.49 -30.30
C LEU A 12 -31.04 -14.42 -29.54
N TRP A 13 -30.35 -13.86 -28.54
CA TRP A 13 -30.08 -14.51 -27.26
C TRP A 13 -30.39 -13.50 -26.14
N ALA A 14 -31.58 -13.64 -25.58
CA ALA A 14 -31.91 -13.18 -24.24
C ALA A 14 -31.92 -14.42 -23.36
N LEU A 15 -31.16 -14.43 -22.27
CA LEU A 15 -31.45 -15.21 -21.05
C LEU A 15 -30.47 -14.74 -19.94
N ALA A 16 -31.07 -14.20 -18.87
CA ALA A 16 -30.50 -14.00 -17.53
C ALA A 16 -29.28 -13.06 -17.38
N ALA A 17 -29.50 -11.75 -17.53
CA ALA A 17 -28.74 -10.81 -16.72
C ALA A 17 -29.39 -10.81 -15.31
N PRO A 18 -28.68 -11.13 -14.21
CA PRO A 18 -29.19 -10.80 -12.90
C PRO A 18 -29.28 -9.28 -12.84
N VAL A 19 -30.52 -8.79 -12.78
CA VAL A 19 -30.80 -7.44 -12.28
C VAL A 19 -30.35 -7.48 -10.82
N PHE A 20 -29.09 -7.14 -10.56
CA PHE A 20 -28.71 -6.65 -9.25
C PHE A 20 -29.43 -5.32 -9.11
N ALA A 21 -30.64 -5.39 -8.55
CA ALA A 21 -31.24 -4.25 -7.91
C ALA A 21 -30.24 -3.84 -6.83
N LEU A 22 -29.46 -2.79 -7.10
CA LEU A 22 -28.90 -1.96 -6.06
C LEU A 22 -30.12 -1.37 -5.35
N ALA A 23 -30.64 -2.13 -4.39
CA ALA A 23 -31.48 -1.57 -3.37
C ALA A 23 -30.59 -0.55 -2.68
N ASP A 24 -30.87 0.72 -2.94
CA ASP A 24 -30.57 1.82 -2.05
C ASP A 24 -31.38 1.52 -0.78
N GLU A 25 -30.89 0.56 0.02
CA GLU A 25 -31.42 0.25 1.33
C GLU A 25 -31.17 1.51 2.15
N ALA A 26 -32.21 2.36 2.24
CA ALA A 26 -32.33 3.35 3.29
C ALA A 26 -31.81 2.70 4.56
N ALA A 27 -30.81 3.31 5.20
CA ALA A 27 -30.13 2.80 6.38
C ALA A 27 -31.16 2.51 7.48
N VAL A 28 -31.76 1.33 7.41
CA VAL A 28 -32.49 0.75 8.53
C VAL A 28 -31.40 0.51 9.54
N ASP A 29 -31.57 1.11 10.71
CA ASP A 29 -30.72 0.96 11.90
C ASP A 29 -30.67 -0.53 12.27
N ARG A 30 -29.85 -1.29 11.53
CA ARG A 30 -29.63 -2.70 11.74
C ARG A 30 -28.73 -2.80 12.95
N PRO A 31 -29.06 -3.63 13.94
CA PRO A 31 -28.15 -3.84 15.06
C PRO A 31 -26.81 -4.33 14.53
N ASN A 32 -25.73 -3.79 15.08
CA ASN A 32 -24.39 -4.23 14.75
C ASN A 32 -24.17 -5.68 15.22
N GLY A 33 -23.20 -6.36 14.60
CA GLY A 33 -22.70 -7.66 15.04
C GLY A 33 -21.41 -7.55 15.83
N ALA A 34 -20.73 -8.68 15.98
CA ALA A 34 -19.41 -8.76 16.61
C ALA A 34 -18.51 -9.75 15.87
N ILE A 35 -17.20 -9.57 15.99
CA ILE A 35 -16.19 -10.54 15.52
C ILE A 35 -15.43 -11.03 16.75
N ARG A 36 -15.33 -12.35 16.92
CA ARG A 36 -14.44 -12.97 17.90
C ARG A 36 -13.51 -13.91 17.20
N GLY A 37 -12.24 -13.92 17.59
CA GLY A 37 -11.30 -14.83 16.99
C GLY A 37 -10.10 -15.13 17.83
N ALA A 38 -9.27 -16.02 17.28
CA ALA A 38 -7.98 -16.37 17.84
C ALA A 38 -6.93 -16.44 16.72
N LEU A 39 -5.68 -16.28 17.12
CA LEU A 39 -4.54 -16.57 16.26
C LEU A 39 -4.27 -18.07 16.21
N ALA A 40 -3.72 -18.53 15.09
CA ALA A 40 -3.13 -19.84 14.95
C ALA A 40 -1.64 -19.69 14.60
N ASP A 41 -0.82 -20.62 15.04
CA ASP A 41 0.54 -20.76 14.54
C ASP A 41 0.56 -21.36 13.12
N ALA A 42 1.73 -21.41 12.50
CA ALA A 42 1.90 -21.97 11.16
C ALA A 42 1.43 -23.44 11.01
N ALA A 43 1.22 -24.17 12.12
CA ALA A 43 0.68 -25.52 12.15
C ALA A 43 -0.83 -25.56 12.47
N GLY A 44 -1.50 -24.40 12.53
CA GLY A 44 -2.92 -24.27 12.84
C GLY A 44 -3.25 -24.32 14.33
N ARG A 45 -2.26 -24.27 15.23
CA ARG A 45 -2.47 -24.42 16.68
C ARG A 45 -2.56 -23.07 17.37
N ALA A 46 -3.59 -22.87 18.18
CA ALA A 46 -3.79 -21.64 18.94
C ALA A 46 -2.80 -21.47 20.11
N GLU A 47 -2.22 -22.56 20.63
CA GLU A 47 -1.52 -22.56 21.92
C GLU A 47 -0.10 -21.97 21.92
N SER A 48 0.49 -21.69 20.76
CA SER A 48 1.88 -21.21 20.67
C SER A 48 1.99 -19.71 20.33
N VAL A 49 0.87 -18.99 20.26
CA VAL A 49 0.85 -17.58 19.86
C VAL A 49 0.85 -16.65 21.07
N VAL A 50 1.71 -15.64 21.01
CA VAL A 50 1.93 -14.66 22.09
C VAL A 50 0.85 -13.56 22.02
N GLY A 51 0.47 -13.00 23.18
CA GLY A 51 -0.38 -11.82 23.24
C GLY A 51 0.29 -10.53 22.74
N ASN A 52 -0.50 -9.46 22.61
CA ASN A 52 -0.11 -8.16 22.05
C ASN A 52 0.14 -8.14 20.53
N VAL A 53 -0.51 -9.04 19.80
CA VAL A 53 -0.60 -8.93 18.34
C VAL A 53 -1.70 -7.94 18.01
N VAL A 54 -1.42 -7.04 17.06
CA VAL A 54 -2.44 -6.13 16.54
C VAL A 54 -3.18 -6.85 15.42
N VAL A 55 -4.50 -6.90 15.55
CA VAL A 55 -5.40 -7.34 14.48
C VAL A 55 -6.10 -6.09 13.96
N PHE A 56 -5.93 -5.77 12.68
CA PHE A 56 -6.64 -4.69 12.03
C PHE A 56 -7.92 -5.21 11.40
N LEU A 57 -8.98 -4.39 11.43
CA LEU A 57 -10.20 -4.60 10.67
C LEU A 57 -10.18 -3.71 9.42
N LEU A 58 -10.30 -4.34 8.26
CA LEU A 58 -10.20 -3.72 6.96
C LEU A 58 -11.50 -3.94 6.18
N ASP A 59 -11.81 -3.00 5.29
CA ASP A 59 -12.88 -3.14 4.32
C ASP A 59 -12.63 -4.37 3.43
N GLY A 60 -13.62 -5.26 3.30
CA GLY A 60 -13.46 -6.50 2.53
C GLY A 60 -13.23 -6.28 1.03
N LYS A 61 -13.67 -5.14 0.49
CA LYS A 61 -13.57 -4.84 -0.95
C LYS A 61 -12.27 -4.13 -1.31
N SER A 62 -11.88 -3.09 -0.58
CA SER A 62 -10.71 -2.29 -0.88
C SER A 62 -9.47 -2.73 -0.11
N GLY A 63 -9.63 -3.52 0.96
CA GLY A 63 -8.57 -3.85 1.92
C GLY A 63 -7.96 -2.65 2.62
N MET A 64 -8.70 -1.53 2.70
CA MET A 64 -8.28 -0.35 3.44
C MET A 64 -8.66 -0.50 4.91
N PRO A 65 -7.82 -0.02 5.85
CA PRO A 65 -8.21 0.08 7.25
C PRO A 65 -9.49 0.89 7.42
N LEU A 66 -10.34 0.47 8.36
CA LEU A 66 -11.57 1.18 8.72
C LEU A 66 -11.35 2.13 9.90
N SER A 67 -12.14 3.19 9.96
CA SER A 67 -12.28 3.99 11.18
C SER A 67 -13.20 3.30 12.19
N PRO A 68 -12.85 3.24 13.49
CA PRO A 68 -13.77 2.76 14.52
C PRO A 68 -14.88 3.76 14.84
N THR A 69 -14.82 4.99 14.29
CA THR A 69 -15.83 6.03 14.54
C THR A 69 -16.82 6.16 13.39
N THR A 70 -16.34 6.15 12.14
CA THR A 70 -17.21 6.26 10.96
C THR A 70 -17.59 4.90 10.39
N HIS A 71 -16.83 3.85 10.71
CA HIS A 71 -16.93 2.52 10.10
C HIS A 71 -16.70 2.50 8.59
N GLU A 72 -16.11 3.57 8.05
CA GLU A 72 -15.77 3.70 6.65
C GLU A 72 -14.25 3.52 6.44
N PRO A 73 -13.82 3.15 5.22
CA PRO A 73 -12.41 3.17 4.85
C PRO A 73 -11.75 4.52 5.13
N ILE A 74 -10.56 4.49 5.73
CA ILE A 74 -9.80 5.72 5.97
C ILE A 74 -9.46 6.38 4.63
N ALA A 75 -9.84 7.66 4.51
CA ALA A 75 -9.56 8.47 3.34
C ALA A 75 -8.07 8.86 3.30
N LEU A 76 -7.41 8.62 2.15
CA LEU A 76 -5.97 8.86 1.99
C LEU A 76 -5.58 10.34 1.83
N ASP A 77 -6.56 11.22 1.63
CA ASP A 77 -6.37 12.67 1.54
C ASP A 77 -6.37 13.36 2.91
N ASP A 78 -6.80 12.67 3.97
CA ASP A 78 -6.79 13.16 5.33
C ASP A 78 -5.51 12.76 6.07
N VAL A 79 -4.45 13.55 5.82
CA VAL A 79 -3.09 13.32 6.36
C VAL A 79 -3.07 13.29 7.88
N GLU A 80 -3.93 14.07 8.55
CA GLU A 80 -4.05 14.02 10.01
C GLU A 80 -4.68 12.71 10.48
N ASN A 81 -5.63 12.14 9.73
CA ASN A 81 -6.23 10.84 10.03
C ASN A 81 -5.28 9.66 9.80
N ILE A 82 -4.41 9.72 8.79
CA ILE A 82 -3.50 8.61 8.45
C ILE A 82 -2.35 8.46 9.46
N ALA A 83 -1.95 9.54 10.13
CA ALA A 83 -0.79 9.52 11.02
C ALA A 83 -1.07 8.96 12.42
N ALA A 84 -2.34 8.80 12.82
CA ALA A 84 -2.69 8.41 14.19
C ALA A 84 -3.25 6.98 14.25
N PHE A 85 -2.53 6.10 14.94
CA PHE A 85 -2.83 4.68 14.97
C PHE A 85 -4.19 4.34 15.61
N ASP A 86 -4.63 5.14 16.57
CA ASP A 86 -5.93 5.03 17.24
C ASP A 86 -7.13 5.29 16.32
N ARG A 87 -6.87 5.82 15.12
CA ARG A 87 -7.88 6.02 14.08
C ARG A 87 -8.14 4.78 13.24
N TYR A 88 -7.27 3.78 13.31
CA TYR A 88 -7.49 2.48 12.68
C TYR A 88 -8.26 1.57 13.62
N TRP A 89 -9.32 0.94 13.13
CA TRP A 89 -10.07 -0.03 13.90
C TRP A 89 -9.23 -1.29 14.08
N HIS A 90 -8.77 -1.52 15.30
CA HIS A 90 -7.91 -2.64 15.65
C HIS A 90 -8.29 -3.25 17.00
N ALA A 91 -7.86 -4.49 17.20
CA ALA A 91 -7.92 -5.20 18.46
C ALA A 91 -6.53 -5.71 18.83
N LEU A 92 -6.25 -5.83 20.13
CA LEU A 92 -5.05 -6.49 20.63
C LEU A 92 -5.40 -7.89 21.10
N THR A 93 -4.55 -8.85 20.77
CA THR A 93 -4.72 -10.19 21.31
C THR A 93 -4.36 -10.27 22.79
N ASP A 94 -5.11 -11.08 23.53
CA ASP A 94 -4.78 -11.43 24.90
C ASP A 94 -3.66 -12.48 24.99
N ALA A 95 -3.33 -12.95 26.19
CA ALA A 95 -2.25 -13.91 26.41
C ALA A 95 -2.51 -15.30 25.77
N ALA A 96 -3.75 -15.59 25.39
CA ALA A 96 -4.13 -16.82 24.68
C ALA A 96 -4.24 -16.59 23.16
N GLY A 97 -3.87 -15.40 22.66
CA GLY A 97 -3.99 -15.05 21.26
C GLY A 97 -5.42 -14.72 20.81
N ALA A 98 -6.36 -14.55 21.73
CA ALA A 98 -7.76 -14.24 21.42
C ALA A 98 -7.97 -12.73 21.26
N PHE A 99 -8.87 -12.34 20.36
CA PHE A 99 -9.24 -10.94 20.09
C PHE A 99 -10.75 -10.81 19.85
N GLN A 100 -11.25 -9.58 19.96
CA GLN A 100 -12.65 -9.27 19.74
C GLN A 100 -12.82 -7.86 19.16
N PHE A 101 -13.78 -7.73 18.24
CA PHE A 101 -14.37 -6.46 17.81
C PHE A 101 -15.86 -6.46 18.18
N GLU A 102 -16.31 -5.42 18.87
CA GLU A 102 -17.71 -5.19 19.21
C GLU A 102 -18.31 -4.15 18.27
N ASP A 103 -19.65 -4.13 18.20
CA ASP A 103 -20.41 -3.13 17.45
C ASP A 103 -19.97 -2.99 15.97
N VAL A 104 -19.63 -4.10 15.32
CA VAL A 104 -19.21 -4.13 13.90
C VAL A 104 -20.46 -4.10 13.02
N PRO A 105 -20.62 -3.11 12.11
CA PRO A 105 -21.75 -3.10 11.19
C PRO A 105 -21.85 -4.38 10.35
N PRO A 106 -23.05 -4.75 9.88
CA PRO A 106 -23.17 -5.84 8.92
C PRO A 106 -22.41 -5.52 7.62
N GLY A 107 -21.61 -6.47 7.14
CA GLY A 107 -20.74 -6.23 5.99
C GLY A 107 -19.74 -7.37 5.74
N GLU A 108 -18.90 -7.17 4.72
CA GLU A 108 -17.79 -8.06 4.41
C GLU A 108 -16.47 -7.37 4.76
N TYR A 109 -15.63 -8.09 5.49
CA TYR A 109 -14.41 -7.57 6.09
C TYR A 109 -13.21 -8.45 5.78
N ARG A 110 -12.03 -7.86 5.95
CA ARG A 110 -10.76 -8.54 5.95
C ARG A 110 -10.03 -8.23 7.25
N LEU A 111 -9.32 -9.21 7.80
CA LEU A 111 -8.50 -9.02 9.00
C LEU A 111 -7.05 -9.36 8.71
N VAL A 112 -6.13 -8.54 9.23
CA VAL A 112 -4.68 -8.72 9.10
C VAL A 112 -4.08 -8.63 10.49
N ALA A 113 -3.24 -9.62 10.85
CA ALA A 113 -2.61 -9.68 12.16
C ALA A 113 -1.08 -9.59 12.06
N GLN A 114 -0.49 -8.69 12.83
CA GLN A 114 0.95 -8.44 12.85
C GLN A 114 1.45 -7.99 14.23
N SER A 115 2.74 -8.21 14.47
CA SER A 115 3.45 -7.69 15.65
C SER A 115 4.88 -7.29 15.29
N TRP A 116 5.53 -6.62 16.23
CA TRP A 116 6.90 -6.11 16.08
C TRP A 116 7.76 -6.68 17.21
N ASP A 117 8.78 -7.51 16.89
CA ASP A 117 9.66 -8.07 17.94
C ASP A 117 10.53 -6.96 18.56
N GLY A 118 10.91 -7.12 19.83
CA GLY A 118 11.70 -6.12 20.55
C GLY A 118 10.87 -4.99 21.18
N VAL A 119 9.58 -4.90 20.84
CA VAL A 119 8.58 -4.11 21.58
C VAL A 119 8.20 -4.88 22.85
N THR A 120 9.13 -4.97 23.80
CA THR A 120 8.84 -5.52 25.13
C THR A 120 8.12 -4.45 25.95
N GLY A 121 6.80 -4.60 26.10
CA GLY A 121 6.03 -3.77 27.03
C GLY A 121 5.01 -2.84 26.38
N MET A 122 4.11 -3.39 25.54
CA MET A 122 2.77 -2.80 25.43
C MET A 122 2.17 -2.77 26.84
N ALA A 123 2.26 -1.61 27.49
CA ALA A 123 1.72 -1.44 28.82
C ALA A 123 0.22 -1.73 28.75
N ARG A 124 -0.24 -2.71 29.54
CA ARG A 124 -1.66 -2.88 29.85
C ARG A 124 -2.17 -1.56 30.42
N GLY A 125 -3.00 -0.87 29.64
CA GLY A 125 -3.55 0.44 29.97
C GLY A 125 -2.69 1.57 29.43
N LEU A 126 -3.05 2.08 28.25
CA LEU A 126 -2.49 3.31 27.72
C LEU A 126 -3.14 4.51 28.43
N PRO A 127 -2.42 5.33 29.23
CA PRO A 127 -2.80 6.72 29.34
C PRO A 127 -2.60 7.38 27.96
N LYS A 128 -3.49 8.32 27.61
CA LYS A 128 -3.54 9.09 26.36
C LYS A 128 -2.30 9.99 26.15
N SER A 129 -1.09 9.44 26.10
CA SER A 129 0.12 10.19 25.74
C SER A 129 0.91 9.45 24.68
N LEU A 130 0.64 9.79 23.41
CA LEU A 130 1.52 10.03 22.25
C LEU A 130 2.87 9.28 22.06
N ARG A 131 3.27 8.33 22.90
CA ARG A 131 4.57 7.64 22.89
C ARG A 131 4.49 6.12 23.07
N SER A 132 3.32 5.59 23.38
CA SER A 132 3.08 4.15 23.51
C SER A 132 2.10 3.66 22.42
N ASP A 133 2.20 4.29 21.25
CA ASP A 133 1.56 3.84 20.03
C ASP A 133 2.45 2.72 19.45
N PRO A 134 1.94 1.50 19.23
CA PRO A 134 2.72 0.41 18.63
C PRO A 134 3.29 0.77 17.23
N GLY A 135 2.73 1.77 16.54
CA GLY A 135 3.31 2.35 15.32
C GLY A 135 4.48 3.32 15.54
N ASN A 136 4.74 3.74 16.77
CA ASN A 136 5.83 4.66 17.15
C ASN A 136 7.04 3.97 17.80
N GLU A 137 6.94 2.69 18.15
CA GLU A 137 8.10 1.91 18.59
C GLU A 137 8.70 1.18 17.40
N PRO A 138 9.82 1.68 16.85
CA PRO A 138 10.41 1.09 15.66
C PRO A 138 10.95 -0.30 15.94
N SER A 139 10.68 -1.22 15.02
CA SER A 139 11.30 -2.55 15.05
C SER A 139 11.93 -2.87 13.70
N ASN A 140 13.06 -3.56 13.77
CA ASN A 140 13.70 -4.19 12.63
C ASN A 140 13.18 -5.62 12.39
N ILE A 141 12.12 -6.04 13.07
CA ILE A 141 11.47 -7.34 12.87
C ILE A 141 9.95 -7.14 12.81
N LEU A 142 9.35 -7.45 11.66
CA LEU A 142 7.91 -7.52 11.49
C LEU A 142 7.48 -9.00 11.43
N GLN A 143 6.69 -9.42 12.40
CA GLN A 143 6.09 -10.75 12.44
C GLN A 143 4.66 -10.68 11.92
N LEU A 144 4.40 -11.41 10.83
CA LEU A 144 3.06 -11.59 10.29
C LEU A 144 2.43 -12.83 10.93
N HIS A 145 1.23 -12.69 11.48
CA HIS A 145 0.50 -13.76 12.17
C HIS A 145 -0.60 -14.37 11.32
N GLY A 146 -1.01 -13.71 10.24
CA GLY A 146 -1.95 -14.25 9.29
C GLY A 146 -3.04 -13.26 8.86
N VAL A 147 -3.95 -13.79 8.05
CA VAL A 147 -5.09 -13.06 7.51
C VAL A 147 -6.37 -13.87 7.61
N ALA A 148 -7.51 -13.17 7.65
CA ALA A 148 -8.83 -13.75 7.45
C ALA A 148 -9.51 -12.95 6.35
N GLU A 149 -9.81 -13.63 5.25
CA GLU A 149 -10.42 -13.05 4.06
C GLU A 149 -11.94 -13.26 4.09
N ALA A 150 -12.70 -12.35 3.47
CA ALA A 150 -14.15 -12.47 3.28
C ALA A 150 -14.95 -12.80 4.56
N VAL A 151 -14.63 -12.13 5.67
CA VAL A 151 -15.35 -12.28 6.95
C VAL A 151 -16.67 -11.54 6.85
N VAL A 152 -17.77 -12.31 6.83
CA VAL A 152 -19.12 -11.76 6.73
C VAL A 152 -19.73 -11.60 8.12
N VAL A 153 -19.98 -10.35 8.51
CA VAL A 153 -20.67 -10.00 9.76
C VAL A 153 -22.15 -9.79 9.47
N ALA A 154 -23.00 -10.49 10.22
CA ALA A 154 -24.45 -10.31 10.19
C ALA A 154 -24.93 -9.50 11.40
N ALA A 155 -26.07 -8.84 11.25
CA ALA A 155 -26.71 -8.05 12.30
C ALA A 155 -27.03 -8.91 13.53
N ASP A 156 -26.69 -8.41 14.74
CA ASP A 156 -26.93 -9.08 16.03
C ASP A 156 -26.34 -10.50 16.13
N GLN A 157 -25.25 -10.76 15.39
CA GLN A 157 -24.55 -12.04 15.40
C GLN A 157 -23.08 -11.89 15.75
N GLU A 158 -22.57 -12.89 16.46
CA GLU A 158 -21.14 -13.07 16.66
C GLU A 158 -20.56 -13.93 15.53
N THR A 159 -19.52 -13.41 14.89
CA THR A 159 -18.81 -14.05 13.79
C THR A 159 -17.50 -14.64 14.31
N PRO A 160 -17.38 -15.98 14.43
CA PRO A 160 -16.13 -16.61 14.83
C PRO A 160 -15.13 -16.58 13.67
N VAL A 161 -13.89 -16.15 13.95
CA VAL A 161 -12.81 -16.02 12.97
C VAL A 161 -11.55 -16.70 13.46
N GLN A 162 -10.91 -17.47 12.58
CA GLN A 162 -9.57 -17.99 12.78
C GLN A 162 -8.65 -17.37 11.73
N LEU A 163 -7.69 -16.57 12.18
CA LEU A 163 -6.66 -16.01 11.28
C LEU A 163 -5.77 -17.15 10.77
N GLN A 164 -5.60 -17.20 9.45
CA GLN A 164 -4.77 -18.20 8.78
C GLN A 164 -3.35 -17.65 8.59
N PRO A 165 -2.32 -18.30 9.14
CA PRO A 165 -0.94 -17.94 8.86
C PRO A 165 -0.66 -17.99 7.37
N LEU A 166 0.17 -17.07 6.88
CA LEU A 166 0.58 -17.08 5.47
C LEU A 166 1.65 -18.15 5.20
N GLY A 167 2.52 -18.42 6.18
CA GLY A 167 3.57 -19.42 6.11
C GLY A 167 4.61 -19.24 7.20
N ALA A 168 5.77 -19.88 7.04
CA ALA A 168 6.93 -19.77 7.94
C ALA A 168 8.12 -19.02 7.29
N GLY A 169 7.91 -18.47 6.09
CA GLY A 169 8.94 -17.80 5.32
C GLY A 169 9.52 -16.59 6.05
N THR A 170 10.82 -16.38 5.86
CA THR A 170 11.55 -15.23 6.40
C THR A 170 12.27 -14.51 5.27
N LEU A 171 12.23 -13.18 5.29
CA LEU A 171 12.94 -12.32 4.35
C LEU A 171 13.67 -11.23 5.11
N HIS A 172 14.98 -11.16 4.95
CA HIS A 172 15.79 -10.07 5.47
C HIS A 172 16.03 -9.03 4.38
N ILE A 173 15.60 -7.80 4.63
CA ILE A 173 15.66 -6.67 3.70
C ILE A 173 16.70 -5.70 4.21
N VAL A 174 17.60 -5.28 3.34
CA VAL A 174 18.51 -4.15 3.56
C VAL A 174 18.20 -3.08 2.53
N THR A 175 18.00 -1.84 2.96
CA THR A 175 17.76 -0.72 2.03
C THR A 175 19.01 -0.39 1.20
N ASP A 176 18.81 0.15 0.01
CA ASP A 176 19.90 0.55 -0.90
C ASP A 176 19.63 1.93 -1.54
N PRO A 177 20.26 3.01 -1.04
CA PRO A 177 21.26 3.04 0.03
C PRO A 177 20.73 2.60 1.41
N GLU A 178 21.65 2.21 2.28
CA GLU A 178 21.34 1.85 3.68
C GLU A 178 20.92 3.11 4.46
N GLU A 179 19.62 3.40 4.41
CA GLU A 179 19.02 4.58 5.06
C GLU A 179 17.99 4.12 6.10
N PRO A 180 17.96 4.72 7.30
CA PRO A 180 16.89 4.50 8.28
C PRO A 180 15.64 5.32 7.91
N HIS A 181 14.65 5.36 8.81
CA HIS A 181 13.44 6.19 8.68
C HIS A 181 12.57 5.83 7.47
N ASN A 182 12.29 4.53 7.32
CA ASN A 182 11.47 4.02 6.23
C ASN A 182 10.11 3.56 6.73
N PHE A 183 9.08 3.81 5.95
CA PHE A 183 7.78 3.17 6.08
C PHE A 183 7.70 2.07 5.03
N ILE A 184 7.46 0.84 5.46
CA ILE A 184 7.37 -0.33 4.60
C ILE A 184 5.94 -0.84 4.56
N LEU A 185 5.49 -1.16 3.35
CA LEU A 185 4.28 -1.92 3.10
C LEU A 185 4.64 -3.26 2.47
N VAL A 186 4.02 -4.34 2.94
CA VAL A 186 4.19 -5.69 2.44
C VAL A 186 2.85 -6.17 1.91
N SER A 187 2.81 -6.55 0.64
CA SER A 187 1.62 -7.03 -0.04
C SER A 187 1.84 -8.39 -0.71
N ARG A 188 0.77 -9.17 -0.81
CA ARG A 188 0.70 -10.39 -1.63
C ARG A 188 0.37 -10.10 -3.10
N HIS A 189 -0.09 -8.90 -3.40
CA HIS A 189 -0.45 -8.50 -4.76
C HIS A 189 0.58 -7.53 -5.32
N ALA A 190 0.84 -7.63 -6.61
CA ALA A 190 1.82 -6.78 -7.28
C ALA A 190 1.35 -5.33 -7.33
N PRO A 191 2.25 -4.35 -7.17
CA PRO A 191 1.93 -2.97 -7.47
C PRO A 191 1.77 -2.78 -8.99
N LEU A 192 1.03 -1.76 -9.40
CA LEU A 192 0.95 -1.34 -10.81
C LEU A 192 2.34 -1.01 -11.38
N ARG A 193 3.21 -0.45 -10.52
CA ARG A 193 4.61 -0.17 -10.84
C ARG A 193 5.52 -0.19 -9.61
N GLY A 194 6.78 -0.55 -9.82
CA GLY A 194 7.85 -0.49 -8.83
C GLY A 194 8.12 0.91 -8.26
N GLY A 195 8.90 0.91 -7.18
CA GLY A 195 8.91 1.89 -6.10
C GLY A 195 8.80 3.39 -6.39
N ILE A 196 9.42 3.88 -7.47
CA ILE A 196 9.48 5.33 -7.75
C ILE A 196 8.09 5.97 -7.96
N ALA A 197 7.10 5.18 -8.38
CA ALA A 197 5.74 5.65 -8.59
C ALA A 197 4.99 5.96 -7.27
N GLY A 198 5.56 5.57 -6.12
CA GLY A 198 5.02 5.86 -4.80
C GLY A 198 3.58 5.37 -4.61
N PRO A 199 2.75 6.08 -3.84
CA PRO A 199 1.36 5.69 -3.59
C PRO A 199 0.52 5.46 -4.84
N CYS A 200 0.72 6.25 -5.91
CA CYS A 200 0.02 6.05 -7.18
C CYS A 200 0.43 4.75 -7.87
N GLY A 201 1.64 4.25 -7.61
CA GLY A 201 2.15 3.00 -8.19
C GLY A 201 1.69 1.75 -7.47
N TRP A 202 1.20 1.87 -6.24
CA TRP A 202 0.68 0.74 -5.48
C TRP A 202 -0.60 0.23 -6.15
N GLY A 203 -1.57 1.12 -6.35
CA GLY A 203 -2.87 0.77 -6.93
C GLY A 203 -3.75 -0.04 -5.96
N PRO A 204 -5.04 -0.22 -6.32
CA PRO A 204 -6.02 -0.84 -5.43
C PRO A 204 -5.70 -2.29 -5.09
N ASP A 205 -5.23 -3.09 -6.04
CA ASP A 205 -4.95 -4.51 -5.81
C ASP A 205 -3.81 -4.73 -4.81
N PHE A 206 -2.73 -3.94 -4.90
CA PHE A 206 -1.63 -3.98 -3.94
C PHE A 206 -2.11 -3.66 -2.52
N ILE A 207 -2.96 -2.63 -2.37
CA ILE A 207 -3.54 -2.25 -1.09
C ILE A 207 -4.43 -3.35 -0.54
N ALA A 208 -5.30 -3.90 -1.38
CA ALA A 208 -6.18 -5.01 -1.01
C ALA A 208 -5.36 -6.24 -0.54
N GLY A 209 -4.17 -6.43 -1.10
CA GLY A 209 -3.24 -7.50 -0.74
C GLY A 209 -2.31 -7.21 0.44
N LEU A 210 -2.42 -6.07 1.13
CA LEU A 210 -1.53 -5.72 2.25
C LEU A 210 -1.61 -6.77 3.36
N VAL A 211 -0.47 -7.25 3.81
CA VAL A 211 -0.37 -8.23 4.90
C VAL A 211 0.50 -7.75 6.05
N GLY A 212 1.24 -6.66 5.85
CA GLY A 212 2.14 -6.12 6.84
C GLY A 212 2.48 -4.66 6.56
N VAL A 213 2.58 -3.87 7.62
CA VAL A 213 3.06 -2.48 7.56
C VAL A 213 4.00 -2.24 8.72
N THR A 214 5.11 -1.54 8.49
CA THR A 214 6.01 -1.17 9.59
C THR A 214 6.74 0.13 9.34
N ARG A 215 7.10 0.80 10.44
CA ARG A 215 8.05 1.89 10.48
C ARG A 215 9.42 1.34 10.90
N MET A 216 10.44 1.62 10.11
CA MET A 216 11.83 1.22 10.32
C MET A 216 12.66 2.44 10.74
N GLU A 217 13.39 2.31 11.84
CA GLU A 217 14.41 3.30 12.27
C GLU A 217 15.84 2.75 12.06
N SER A 218 15.95 1.63 11.37
CA SER A 218 17.18 0.96 10.94
C SER A 218 17.13 0.77 9.42
N PRO A 219 18.27 0.69 8.71
CA PRO A 219 18.29 0.37 7.27
C PRO A 219 17.91 -1.08 6.96
N GLU A 220 17.75 -1.93 7.97
CA GLU A 220 17.42 -3.36 7.84
C GLU A 220 16.09 -3.74 8.50
N LEU A 221 15.39 -4.70 7.89
CA LEU A 221 14.13 -5.26 8.36
C LEU A 221 14.09 -6.76 8.11
N THR A 222 13.70 -7.53 9.11
CA THR A 222 13.40 -8.95 8.99
C THR A 222 11.89 -9.14 8.99
N LEU A 223 11.36 -9.62 7.88
CA LEU A 223 9.97 -10.06 7.76
C LEU A 223 9.88 -11.55 8.10
N ARG A 224 8.92 -11.94 8.93
CA ARG A 224 8.63 -13.33 9.29
C ARG A 224 7.17 -13.67 9.09
N GLY A 225 6.88 -14.95 8.89
CA GLY A 225 5.51 -15.44 8.69
C GLY A 225 5.01 -15.23 7.27
N LEU A 226 5.92 -15.24 6.28
CA LEU A 226 5.59 -15.03 4.88
C LEU A 226 5.25 -16.36 4.16
N PRO A 227 4.50 -16.33 3.03
CA PRO A 227 4.14 -17.53 2.29
C PRO A 227 5.32 -18.11 1.50
N GLU A 228 5.81 -19.29 1.88
CA GLU A 228 6.97 -19.91 1.23
C GLU A 228 6.71 -20.24 -0.26
N GLY A 229 7.70 -19.97 -1.12
CA GLY A 229 7.62 -20.23 -2.56
C GLY A 229 6.78 -19.24 -3.37
N GLU A 230 6.00 -18.38 -2.71
CA GLU A 230 5.26 -17.28 -3.32
C GLU A 230 6.14 -16.02 -3.50
N THR A 231 5.65 -15.09 -4.33
CA THR A 231 6.23 -13.76 -4.47
C THR A 231 5.53 -12.81 -3.50
N VAL A 232 6.32 -12.00 -2.79
CA VAL A 232 5.82 -10.90 -1.97
C VAL A 232 6.32 -9.59 -2.52
N HIS A 233 5.52 -8.54 -2.37
CA HIS A 233 5.78 -7.23 -2.91
C HIS A 233 6.00 -6.26 -1.76
N VAL A 234 7.10 -5.53 -1.81
CA VAL A 234 7.47 -4.58 -0.77
C VAL A 234 7.46 -3.19 -1.39
N ALA A 235 6.82 -2.24 -0.73
CA ALA A 235 6.92 -0.82 -1.04
C ALA A 235 7.56 -0.08 0.12
N LEU A 236 8.26 1.01 -0.20
CA LEU A 236 9.00 1.82 0.75
C LEU A 236 8.72 3.30 0.51
N LEU A 237 8.49 4.01 1.61
CA LEU A 237 8.50 5.46 1.69
C LEU A 237 9.52 5.87 2.77
N ASN A 238 10.63 6.45 2.36
CA ASN A 238 11.58 7.08 3.29
C ASN A 238 11.08 8.49 3.62
N TYR A 239 10.87 8.79 4.89
CA TYR A 239 10.28 10.05 5.36
C TYR A 239 11.30 11.04 5.95
N ASP A 240 12.57 10.95 5.53
CA ASP A 240 13.55 12.00 5.84
C ASP A 240 13.26 13.30 5.07
N ASN A 241 14.06 14.35 5.30
CA ASN A 241 13.98 15.69 4.72
C ASN A 241 13.96 15.73 3.17
N SER A 242 14.16 14.61 2.50
CA SER A 242 13.97 14.45 1.06
C SER A 242 13.34 13.09 0.79
N ALA A 243 12.00 13.03 0.73
CA ALA A 243 11.29 11.77 0.65
C ALA A 243 11.85 10.85 -0.44
N GLY A 244 12.22 9.63 -0.04
CA GLY A 244 12.68 8.58 -0.92
C GLY A 244 11.55 7.59 -1.19
N LEU A 245 11.48 7.06 -2.40
CA LEU A 245 10.48 6.06 -2.76
C LEU A 245 11.19 4.78 -3.21
N GLY A 246 10.66 3.64 -2.81
CA GLY A 246 11.26 2.35 -3.08
C GLY A 246 10.22 1.26 -3.20
N GLY A 247 10.61 0.12 -3.74
CA GLY A 247 9.71 -1.01 -3.89
C GLY A 247 10.23 -2.05 -4.87
N GLU A 248 10.04 -3.31 -4.53
CA GLU A 248 10.51 -4.45 -5.29
C GLU A 248 9.73 -5.72 -4.95
N SER A 249 9.79 -6.72 -5.83
CA SER A 249 9.15 -8.02 -5.63
C SER A 249 10.19 -9.09 -5.33
N TYR A 250 9.91 -9.97 -4.36
CA TYR A 250 10.82 -11.02 -3.93
C TYR A 250 10.12 -12.36 -3.90
N ARG A 251 10.72 -13.36 -4.55
CA ARG A 251 10.28 -14.74 -4.41
C ARG A 251 10.94 -15.39 -3.20
N LEU A 252 10.13 -15.91 -2.30
CA LEU A 252 10.62 -16.45 -1.03
C LEU A 252 11.26 -17.83 -1.22
N GLY A 253 12.40 -18.03 -0.55
CA GLY A 253 13.23 -19.22 -0.68
C GLY A 253 14.39 -19.11 -1.67
N GLU A 254 14.40 -18.10 -2.54
CA GLU A 254 15.54 -17.88 -3.46
C GLU A 254 16.75 -17.25 -2.75
N ARG A 255 16.51 -16.31 -1.83
CA ARG A 255 17.53 -15.61 -1.04
C ARG A 255 16.98 -15.27 0.34
N ALA A 256 17.81 -15.44 1.37
CA ALA A 256 17.47 -15.02 2.74
C ALA A 256 17.59 -13.50 2.92
N THR A 257 18.52 -12.86 2.21
CA THR A 257 18.78 -11.42 2.26
C THR A 257 18.64 -10.78 0.88
N VAL A 258 17.92 -9.66 0.82
CA VAL A 258 17.66 -8.89 -0.41
C VAL A 258 17.95 -7.40 -0.20
N ARG A 259 18.19 -6.68 -1.31
CA ARG A 259 18.39 -5.23 -1.29
C ARG A 259 17.18 -4.51 -1.88
N LEU A 260 16.61 -3.58 -1.13
CA LEU A 260 15.45 -2.78 -1.54
C LEU A 260 15.90 -1.40 -2.03
N PRO A 261 15.79 -1.10 -3.34
CA PRO A 261 16.21 0.19 -3.87
C PRO A 261 15.40 1.35 -3.28
N ILE A 262 16.10 2.42 -2.88
CA ILE A 262 15.52 3.73 -2.58
C ILE A 262 15.92 4.70 -3.68
N TYR A 263 14.90 5.26 -4.33
CA TYR A 263 15.07 6.30 -5.32
C TYR A 263 14.90 7.69 -4.69
N ALA A 264 15.95 8.50 -4.77
CA ALA A 264 16.03 9.82 -4.17
C ALA A 264 17.16 10.66 -4.81
N ALA A 265 17.12 11.98 -4.61
CA ALA A 265 18.05 12.92 -5.25
C ALA A 265 19.34 13.23 -4.44
N TRP A 266 19.50 12.66 -3.25
CA TRP A 266 20.67 12.85 -2.38
C TRP A 266 21.91 12.10 -2.90
N SER A 267 23.04 12.18 -2.18
CA SER A 267 24.36 11.72 -2.67
C SER A 267 24.45 10.26 -3.08
N ASN A 268 23.78 9.40 -2.35
CA ASN A 268 23.81 7.94 -2.44
C ASN A 268 22.47 7.35 -2.92
N GLY A 269 21.48 8.19 -3.23
CA GLY A 269 20.16 7.76 -3.66
C GLY A 269 20.18 7.33 -5.12
N LYS A 270 19.30 6.41 -5.49
CA LYS A 270 19.14 6.03 -6.90
C LYS A 270 18.32 7.09 -7.61
N PHE A 271 18.79 7.54 -8.77
CA PHE A 271 18.06 8.53 -9.57
C PHE A 271 17.92 8.10 -11.03
N ASP A 272 18.67 7.08 -11.46
CA ASP A 272 18.52 6.52 -12.80
C ASP A 272 17.27 5.65 -12.91
N PRO A 273 16.53 5.77 -14.03
CA PRO A 273 15.37 4.95 -14.29
C PRO A 273 15.76 3.51 -14.60
N PRO A 274 14.86 2.54 -14.34
CA PRO A 274 15.04 1.18 -14.82
C PRO A 274 15.01 1.14 -16.35
N ALA A 275 15.56 0.07 -16.94
CA ALA A 275 15.84 -0.01 -18.37
C ALA A 275 14.58 0.09 -19.25
N ASP A 276 13.44 -0.41 -18.78
CA ASP A 276 12.13 -0.31 -19.43
C ASP A 276 11.60 1.14 -19.47
N LEU A 277 11.98 1.96 -18.48
CA LEU A 277 11.53 3.35 -18.37
C LEU A 277 12.48 4.36 -19.01
N LEU A 278 13.74 3.99 -19.17
CA LEU A 278 14.79 4.87 -19.67
C LEU A 278 14.41 5.55 -21.01
N PRO A 279 13.86 4.86 -22.03
CA PRO A 279 13.49 5.51 -23.28
C PRO A 279 12.47 6.64 -23.10
N LEU A 280 11.46 6.43 -22.23
CA LEU A 280 10.43 7.44 -21.96
C LEU A 280 11.02 8.63 -21.21
N VAL A 281 11.90 8.39 -20.23
CA VAL A 281 12.59 9.47 -19.49
C VAL A 281 13.45 10.30 -20.44
N GLU A 282 14.26 9.66 -21.29
CA GLU A 282 15.09 10.37 -22.26
C GLU A 282 14.24 11.17 -23.25
N TYR A 283 13.14 10.59 -23.72
CA TYR A 283 12.18 11.29 -24.58
C TYR A 283 11.58 12.53 -23.91
N MET A 284 11.12 12.39 -22.66
CA MET A 284 10.54 13.49 -21.90
C MET A 284 11.58 14.59 -21.59
N GLU A 285 12.81 14.23 -21.24
CA GLU A 285 13.90 15.20 -21.02
C GLU A 285 14.25 15.95 -22.31
N ALA A 286 14.40 15.25 -23.44
CA ALA A 286 14.75 15.85 -24.73
C ALA A 286 13.67 16.83 -25.25
N ASN A 287 12.40 16.50 -25.01
CA ASN A 287 11.26 17.31 -25.44
C ASN A 287 10.74 18.26 -24.36
N LYS A 288 11.36 18.29 -23.17
CA LYS A 288 10.96 19.11 -22.01
C LYS A 288 9.50 18.88 -21.58
N LEU A 289 9.00 17.66 -21.74
CA LEU A 289 7.64 17.27 -21.37
C LEU A 289 7.51 17.11 -19.85
N ARG A 290 6.33 17.44 -19.32
CA ARG A 290 5.92 17.13 -17.95
C ARG A 290 4.83 16.07 -17.96
N GLY A 291 4.88 15.13 -17.03
CA GLY A 291 3.88 14.06 -16.94
C GLY A 291 2.48 14.66 -16.77
N ARG A 292 2.34 15.65 -15.89
CA ARG A 292 1.07 16.38 -15.73
C ARG A 292 0.53 17.02 -17.02
N GLN A 293 1.37 17.48 -17.94
CA GLN A 293 0.91 18.04 -19.22
C GLN A 293 0.39 16.96 -20.18
N LEU A 294 0.84 15.72 -20.00
CA LEU A 294 0.40 14.57 -20.79
C LEU A 294 -0.86 13.94 -20.18
N ILE A 295 -0.95 13.95 -18.86
CA ILE A 295 -2.04 13.34 -18.08
C ILE A 295 -3.26 14.28 -17.99
N ASP A 296 -3.03 15.56 -17.73
CA ASP A 296 -4.06 16.60 -17.57
C ASP A 296 -3.67 17.85 -18.38
N PRO A 297 -3.82 17.79 -19.73
CA PRO A 297 -3.43 18.89 -20.60
C PRO A 297 -4.24 20.17 -20.36
N ALA A 298 -5.45 20.05 -19.79
CA ALA A 298 -6.29 21.18 -19.44
C ALA A 298 -5.88 21.84 -18.10
N GLY A 299 -5.11 21.15 -17.26
CA GLY A 299 -4.69 21.63 -15.94
C GLY A 299 -5.85 21.72 -14.95
N ASN A 300 -6.86 20.87 -15.10
CA ASN A 300 -8.09 20.88 -14.31
C ASN A 300 -7.91 20.22 -12.94
N LEU A 301 -6.97 19.27 -12.80
CA LEU A 301 -6.76 18.54 -11.56
C LEU A 301 -5.90 19.36 -10.61
N ASN A 302 -6.28 19.51 -9.36
CA ASN A 302 -5.39 20.04 -8.31
C ASN A 302 -4.49 18.92 -7.74
N GLY A 303 -3.67 19.20 -6.71
CA GLY A 303 -2.75 18.20 -6.15
C GLY A 303 -3.45 16.96 -5.55
N ALA A 304 -4.52 17.15 -4.76
CA ALA A 304 -5.28 16.07 -4.15
C ALA A 304 -6.11 15.32 -5.22
N ASP A 305 -6.80 16.07 -6.08
CA ASP A 305 -7.59 15.50 -7.18
C ASP A 305 -6.71 14.67 -8.12
N TYR A 306 -5.46 15.09 -8.36
CA TYR A 306 -4.53 14.37 -9.20
C TYR A 306 -4.16 13.01 -8.60
N LEU A 307 -3.89 12.93 -7.29
CA LEU A 307 -3.57 11.65 -6.64
C LEU A 307 -4.76 10.69 -6.70
N GLN A 308 -5.95 11.17 -6.40
CA GLN A 308 -7.18 10.38 -6.47
C GLN A 308 -7.48 9.93 -7.91
N TRP A 309 -7.33 10.83 -8.88
CA TRP A 309 -7.50 10.51 -10.29
C TRP A 309 -6.47 9.46 -10.76
N MET A 310 -5.20 9.65 -10.41
CA MET A 310 -4.14 8.67 -10.70
C MET A 310 -4.45 7.32 -10.06
N TRP A 311 -5.04 7.28 -8.88
CA TRP A 311 -5.44 6.02 -8.25
C TRP A 311 -6.43 5.22 -9.10
N GLN A 312 -7.34 5.92 -9.78
CA GLN A 312 -8.39 5.31 -10.61
C GLN A 312 -7.91 5.00 -12.02
N HIS A 313 -6.99 5.80 -12.54
CA HIS A 313 -6.59 5.79 -13.95
C HIS A 313 -5.14 5.36 -14.19
N ALA A 314 -4.35 5.04 -13.16
CA ALA A 314 -2.91 4.72 -13.31
C ALA A 314 -2.62 3.62 -14.36
N ALA A 315 -3.55 2.67 -14.53
CA ALA A 315 -3.43 1.59 -15.49
C ALA A 315 -3.83 1.97 -16.93
N ASP A 316 -4.53 3.07 -17.14
CA ASP A 316 -4.97 3.49 -18.47
C ASP A 316 -3.77 3.98 -19.31
N GLU A 317 -3.95 3.99 -20.63
CA GLU A 317 -2.93 4.39 -21.59
C GLU A 317 -3.16 5.80 -22.14
N VAL A 318 -2.08 6.48 -22.49
CA VAL A 318 -2.09 7.76 -23.18
C VAL A 318 -1.14 7.76 -24.37
N ALA A 319 -1.64 8.28 -25.49
CA ALA A 319 -0.86 8.47 -26.71
C ALA A 319 0.09 9.66 -26.52
N ILE A 320 1.40 9.40 -26.52
CA ILE A 320 2.41 10.46 -26.56
C ILE A 320 2.86 10.67 -28.02
N PRO A 321 2.58 11.83 -28.64
CA PRO A 321 3.00 12.12 -30.01
C PRO A 321 4.50 11.91 -30.16
N GLY A 322 4.91 11.07 -31.12
CA GLY A 322 6.32 10.76 -31.41
C GLY A 322 6.96 9.67 -30.54
N PHE A 323 6.28 9.15 -29.52
CA PHE A 323 6.77 8.07 -28.67
C PHE A 323 5.91 6.79 -28.79
N GLY A 324 4.58 6.93 -28.71
CA GLY A 324 3.64 5.81 -28.74
C GLY A 324 2.65 5.83 -27.57
N GLU A 325 1.87 4.77 -27.44
CA GLU A 325 0.99 4.55 -26.27
C GLU A 325 1.82 4.12 -25.06
N VAL A 326 1.55 4.73 -23.90
CA VAL A 326 2.19 4.40 -22.63
C VAL A 326 1.18 4.44 -21.50
N ARG A 327 1.38 3.63 -20.46
CA ARG A 327 0.52 3.70 -19.27
C ARG A 327 0.73 5.01 -18.53
N LEU A 328 -0.33 5.57 -17.96
CA LEU A 328 -0.26 6.80 -17.17
C LEU A 328 0.67 6.67 -15.97
N ILE A 329 0.72 5.49 -15.34
CA ILE A 329 1.68 5.24 -14.26
C ILE A 329 3.14 5.28 -14.73
N ASP A 330 3.39 4.90 -15.99
CA ASP A 330 4.73 4.96 -16.57
C ASP A 330 5.16 6.40 -16.84
N VAL A 331 4.22 7.24 -17.27
CA VAL A 331 4.42 8.69 -17.44
C VAL A 331 4.74 9.36 -16.09
N SER A 332 3.97 9.04 -15.05
CA SER A 332 4.18 9.57 -13.70
C SER A 332 5.55 9.18 -13.13
N ALA A 333 5.92 7.90 -13.25
CA ALA A 333 7.23 7.41 -12.84
C ALA A 333 8.38 8.04 -13.65
N ALA A 334 8.21 8.22 -14.97
CA ALA A 334 9.21 8.87 -15.81
C ALA A 334 9.41 10.34 -15.41
N GLU A 335 8.34 11.07 -15.10
CA GLU A 335 8.42 12.44 -14.59
C GLU A 335 9.19 12.49 -13.26
N ALA A 336 8.92 11.57 -12.33
CA ALA A 336 9.66 11.48 -11.07
C ALA A 336 11.16 11.28 -11.30
N HIS A 337 11.58 10.39 -12.22
CA HIS A 337 12.99 10.24 -12.58
C HIS A 337 13.59 11.48 -13.25
N CYS A 338 12.85 12.15 -14.14
CA CYS A 338 13.29 13.43 -14.73
C CYS A 338 13.57 14.47 -13.63
N MET A 339 12.73 14.52 -12.59
CA MET A 339 12.92 15.40 -11.44
C MET A 339 14.14 15.01 -10.61
N LEU A 340 14.33 13.73 -10.31
CA LEU A 340 15.49 13.23 -9.55
C LEU A 340 16.81 13.54 -10.27
N ARG A 341 16.91 13.24 -11.57
CA ARG A 341 18.09 13.54 -12.40
C ARG A 341 18.41 15.03 -12.41
N ARG A 342 17.39 15.88 -12.56
CA ARG A 342 17.56 17.33 -12.53
C ARG A 342 18.08 17.83 -11.19
N SER A 343 17.45 17.39 -10.09
CA SER A 343 17.87 17.74 -8.73
C SER A 343 19.30 17.28 -8.44
N HIS A 344 19.67 16.10 -8.92
CA HIS A 344 21.03 15.57 -8.81
C HIS A 344 22.05 16.44 -9.57
N ARG A 345 21.78 16.81 -10.83
CA ARG A 345 22.63 17.73 -11.62
C ARG A 345 22.80 19.08 -10.92
N GLN A 346 21.72 19.70 -10.47
CA GLN A 346 21.76 20.97 -9.74
C GLN A 346 22.54 20.89 -8.43
N ARG A 347 22.53 19.73 -7.75
CA ARG A 347 23.32 19.51 -6.55
C ARG A 347 24.81 19.47 -6.87
N ILE A 348 25.22 18.75 -7.92
CA ILE A 348 26.61 18.71 -8.39
C ILE A 348 27.10 20.11 -8.75
N GLU A 349 26.32 20.87 -9.52
CA GLU A 349 26.65 22.24 -9.90
C GLU A 349 26.86 23.14 -8.66
N ARG A 350 25.96 23.06 -7.67
CA ARG A 350 26.10 23.81 -6.40
C ARG A 350 27.36 23.41 -5.62
N GLN A 351 27.70 22.12 -5.61
CA GLN A 351 28.93 21.65 -4.94
C GLN A 351 30.18 22.17 -5.64
N GLN A 352 30.20 22.17 -6.98
CA GLN A 352 31.30 22.71 -7.77
C GLN A 352 31.46 24.23 -7.57
N GLN A 353 30.34 24.98 -7.57
CA GLN A 353 30.36 26.43 -7.28
C GLN A 353 30.90 26.73 -5.87
N ARG A 354 30.47 25.96 -4.85
CA ARG A 354 30.98 26.10 -3.48
C ARG A 354 32.48 25.79 -3.39
N ALA A 355 32.94 24.74 -4.08
CA ALA A 355 34.35 24.38 -4.11
C ALA A 355 35.21 25.47 -4.79
N ALA A 356 34.72 26.08 -5.87
CA ALA A 356 35.40 27.16 -6.58
C ALA A 356 35.46 28.48 -5.78
N GLN A 357 34.53 28.69 -4.84
CA GLN A 357 34.47 29.88 -3.99
C GLN A 357 35.21 29.70 -2.64
N ALA A 358 35.66 28.49 -2.31
CA ALA A 358 36.37 28.24 -1.06
C ALA A 358 37.74 28.96 -1.09
N PRO A 359 38.06 29.79 -0.09
CA PRO A 359 39.34 30.51 -0.06
C PRO A 359 40.50 29.51 -0.02
N THR A 360 41.48 29.67 -0.92
CA THR A 360 42.74 28.92 -0.89
C THR A 360 43.44 29.23 0.43
N LYS A 361 43.54 28.24 1.31
CA LYS A 361 44.25 28.36 2.58
C LYS A 361 45.76 28.31 2.39
#